data_AF-A0A0B0D711-F1
#
_entry.id   AF-A0A0B0D711-F1
#
_cell.length_a   1.000
_cell.length_b   1.000
_cell.length_c   1.000
_cell.angle_alpha   90.00
_cell.angle_beta   90.00
_cell.angle_gamma   90.00
#
_symmetry.space_group_name_H-M   'P 1'
#
loop_
_entity.id
_entity.type
_entity.pdbx_description
1 polymer ?
#
loop_
_entity_poly.entity_id
_entity_poly.type
_entity_poly.pdbx_seq_one_letter_code
_entity_poly.pdbx_strand_id
1 'polypeptide(L)'
;MFKDKTTKTMAYILGVVLVVLAVGGYQYSKEVREENRQFDYFLNHLYSSVDSSIGRIDYMLKEKPEDEDLVAAVRLLDEDLLKANTVLHSARTFINMEIYNTYFFLDATNFLYGITSSGEFTFKLPPISEDGHLGEKEIAILETLRDYMNGTKEAMYSDETMQEDPELTVNKMNEILETHLTQDKVGIYRESLK
;
A
#
# COMPACT_ATOMS: atom_id res chain seq x y z
N MET A 1 60.39 22.02 22.53
CA MET A 1 59.44 21.63 23.60
C MET A 1 57.97 21.84 23.21
N PHE A 2 57.61 22.85 22.41
CA PHE A 2 56.21 23.07 21.97
C PHE A 2 55.68 22.07 20.93
N LYS A 3 56.55 21.55 20.02
CA LYS A 3 56.16 20.58 18.97
C LYS A 3 55.58 19.28 19.53
N ASP A 4 56.14 18.75 20.62
CA ASP A 4 55.70 17.47 21.20
C ASP A 4 54.32 17.58 21.90
N LYS A 5 54.06 18.74 22.53
CA LYS A 5 52.77 19.01 23.17
C LYS A 5 51.67 19.22 22.13
N THR A 6 51.93 19.94 21.04
CA THR A 6 50.97 20.12 19.94
C THR A 6 50.69 18.81 19.20
N THR A 7 51.71 17.97 18.96
CA THR A 7 51.51 16.65 18.35
C THR A 7 50.69 15.72 19.23
N LYS A 8 50.92 15.71 20.56
CA LYS A 8 50.11 14.94 21.52
C LYS A 8 48.66 15.43 21.58
N THR A 9 48.44 16.75 21.62
CA THR A 9 47.09 17.32 21.57
C THR A 9 46.39 17.01 20.25
N MET A 10 47.09 17.07 19.12
CA MET A 10 46.54 16.74 17.81
C MET A 10 46.21 15.24 17.69
N ALA A 11 47.06 14.35 18.20
CA ALA A 11 46.78 12.92 18.26
C ALA A 11 45.56 12.60 19.14
N TYR A 12 45.42 13.30 20.27
CA TYR A 12 44.22 13.19 21.12
C TYR A 12 42.96 13.65 20.39
N ILE A 13 43.00 14.82 19.72
CA ILE A 13 41.87 15.32 18.93
C ILE A 13 41.51 14.34 17.81
N LEU A 14 42.49 13.83 17.08
CA LEU A 14 42.27 12.82 16.03
C LEU A 14 41.65 11.54 16.59
N GLY A 15 42.11 11.07 17.74
CA GLY A 15 41.52 9.94 18.43
C GLY A 15 40.05 10.18 18.79
N VAL A 16 39.72 11.34 19.34
CA VAL A 16 38.34 11.73 19.67
C VAL A 16 37.47 11.80 18.40
N VAL A 17 37.96 12.43 17.32
CA VAL A 17 37.24 12.53 16.05
C VAL A 17 36.97 11.15 15.45
N LEU A 18 37.95 10.25 15.46
CA LEU A 18 37.78 8.87 14.99
C LEU A 18 36.71 8.13 15.77
N VAL A 19 36.69 8.28 17.11
CA VAL A 19 35.65 7.65 17.95
C VAL A 19 34.27 8.24 17.64
N VAL A 20 34.15 9.55 17.49
CA VAL A 20 32.87 10.20 17.14
C VAL A 20 32.37 9.73 15.77
N LEU A 21 33.25 9.65 14.77
CA LEU A 21 32.89 9.15 13.44
C LEU A 21 32.49 7.67 13.46
N ALA A 22 33.18 6.84 14.24
CA ALA A 22 32.85 5.43 14.37
C ALA A 22 31.48 5.23 15.03
N VAL A 23 31.20 5.96 16.12
CA VAL A 23 29.91 5.89 16.82
C VAL A 23 28.78 6.45 15.93
N GLY A 24 28.99 7.61 15.30
CA GLY A 24 28.02 8.21 14.39
C GLY A 24 27.74 7.34 13.17
N GLY A 25 28.77 6.78 12.54
CA GLY A 25 28.63 5.86 11.41
C GLY A 25 27.89 4.57 11.80
N TYR A 26 28.15 4.04 12.99
CA TYR A 26 27.41 2.89 13.52
C TYR A 26 25.92 3.20 13.77
N GLN A 27 25.61 4.35 14.39
CA GLN A 27 24.22 4.77 14.62
C GLN A 27 23.48 4.97 13.29
N TYR A 28 24.09 5.69 12.35
CA TYR A 28 23.54 5.89 11.02
C TYR A 28 23.30 4.57 10.29
N SER A 29 24.28 3.66 10.27
CA SER A 29 24.10 2.35 9.64
C SER A 29 23.00 1.52 10.30
N LYS A 30 22.78 1.68 11.61
CA LYS A 30 21.70 1.00 12.33
C LYS A 30 20.34 1.57 11.93
N GLU A 31 20.22 2.89 11.83
CA GLU A 31 18.99 3.57 11.40
C GLU A 31 18.60 3.16 9.98
N VAL A 32 19.53 3.21 9.03
CA VAL A 32 19.27 2.80 7.63
C VAL A 32 18.81 1.34 7.54
N ARG A 33 19.39 0.43 8.33
CA ARG A 33 18.96 -0.97 8.36
C ARG A 33 17.55 -1.14 8.94
N GLU A 34 17.20 -0.34 9.94
CA GLU A 34 15.88 -0.38 10.55
C GLU A 34 14.81 0.19 9.60
N GLU A 35 15.11 1.29 8.92
CA GLU A 35 14.24 1.87 7.88
C GLU A 35 13.97 0.87 6.76
N ASN A 36 15.02 0.25 6.21
CA ASN A 36 14.88 -0.78 5.18
C ASN A 36 14.02 -1.95 5.67
N ARG A 37 14.30 -2.46 6.88
CA ARG A 37 13.53 -3.56 7.46
C ARG A 37 12.05 -3.21 7.64
N GLN A 38 11.75 -1.99 8.07
CA GLN A 38 10.36 -1.53 8.21
C GLN A 38 9.69 -1.41 6.84
N PHE A 39 10.41 -0.91 5.84
CA PHE A 39 9.93 -0.85 4.47
C PHE A 39 9.65 -2.25 3.90
N ASP A 40 10.52 -3.22 4.13
CA ASP A 40 10.32 -4.62 3.73
C ASP A 40 9.02 -5.20 4.33
N TYR A 41 8.79 -4.96 5.62
CA TYR A 41 7.54 -5.39 6.26
C TYR A 41 6.32 -4.69 5.66
N PHE A 42 6.41 -3.38 5.42
CA PHE A 42 5.34 -2.64 4.76
C PHE A 42 5.03 -3.25 3.38
N LEU A 43 6.04 -3.49 2.56
CA LEU A 43 5.91 -4.06 1.23
C LEU A 43 5.21 -5.42 1.27
N ASN A 44 5.70 -6.32 2.11
CA ASN A 44 5.11 -7.65 2.29
C ASN A 44 3.64 -7.58 2.75
N HIS A 45 3.35 -6.74 3.75
CA HIS A 45 1.99 -6.59 4.26
C HIS A 45 1.03 -5.96 3.24
N LEU A 46 1.50 -4.98 2.47
CA LEU A 46 0.72 -4.38 1.40
C LEU A 46 0.46 -5.40 0.29
N TYR A 47 1.51 -6.07 -0.20
CA TYR A 47 1.42 -7.09 -1.23
C TYR A 47 0.41 -8.18 -0.84
N SER A 48 0.52 -8.72 0.37
CA SER A 48 -0.38 -9.75 0.88
C SER A 48 -1.84 -9.27 1.01
N SER A 49 -2.06 -8.01 1.42
CA SER A 49 -3.42 -7.47 1.56
C SER A 49 -4.07 -7.18 0.20
N VAL A 50 -3.28 -6.71 -0.78
CA VAL A 50 -3.72 -6.55 -2.17
C VAL A 50 -4.05 -7.91 -2.78
N ASP A 51 -3.18 -8.90 -2.63
CA ASP A 51 -3.40 -10.27 -3.11
C ASP A 51 -4.66 -10.91 -2.51
N SER A 52 -4.85 -10.75 -1.20
CA SER A 52 -6.05 -11.25 -0.51
C SER A 52 -7.32 -10.59 -1.05
N SER A 53 -7.30 -9.26 -1.22
CA SER A 53 -8.42 -8.50 -1.78
C SER A 53 -8.77 -8.96 -3.20
N ILE A 54 -7.77 -9.18 -4.05
CA ILE A 54 -7.96 -9.75 -5.39
C ILE A 54 -8.65 -11.12 -5.29
N GLY A 55 -8.15 -12.00 -4.43
CA GLY A 55 -8.73 -13.33 -4.23
C GLY A 55 -10.19 -13.29 -3.74
N ARG A 56 -10.55 -12.33 -2.90
CA ARG A 56 -11.95 -12.11 -2.48
C ARG A 56 -12.83 -11.68 -3.65
N ILE A 57 -12.35 -10.75 -4.46
CA ILE A 57 -13.08 -10.30 -5.64
C ILE A 57 -13.23 -11.44 -6.65
N ASP A 58 -12.16 -12.19 -6.94
CA ASP A 58 -12.22 -13.31 -7.88
C ASP A 58 -13.22 -14.38 -7.43
N TYR A 59 -13.29 -14.66 -6.13
CA TYR A 59 -14.33 -15.52 -5.56
C TYR A 59 -15.73 -14.97 -5.84
N MET A 60 -15.98 -13.69 -5.54
CA MET A 60 -17.28 -13.05 -5.76
C MET A 60 -17.69 -13.08 -7.24
N LEU A 61 -16.77 -12.76 -8.15
CA LEU A 61 -17.03 -12.73 -9.58
C LEU A 61 -17.28 -14.13 -10.18
N LYS A 62 -16.53 -15.13 -9.71
CA LYS A 62 -16.58 -16.49 -10.25
C LYS A 62 -17.72 -17.32 -9.67
N GLU A 63 -17.83 -17.36 -8.35
CA GLU A 63 -18.81 -18.20 -7.65
C GLU A 63 -20.17 -17.51 -7.52
N LYS A 64 -20.22 -16.18 -7.66
CA LYS A 64 -21.44 -15.35 -7.59
C LYS A 64 -22.30 -15.73 -6.38
N PRO A 65 -21.75 -15.58 -5.15
CA PRO A 65 -22.49 -15.92 -3.95
C PRO A 65 -23.75 -15.05 -3.84
N GLU A 66 -24.78 -15.60 -3.20
CA GLU A 66 -26.07 -14.95 -2.98
C GLU A 66 -26.36 -14.83 -1.48
N ASP A 67 -27.27 -13.93 -1.11
CA ASP A 67 -27.80 -13.72 0.24
C ASP A 67 -26.70 -13.60 1.33
N GLU A 68 -26.74 -14.48 2.33
CA GLU A 68 -25.82 -14.46 3.48
C GLU A 68 -24.37 -14.72 3.06
N ASP A 69 -24.13 -15.54 2.04
CA ASP A 69 -22.79 -15.82 1.52
C ASP A 69 -22.22 -14.59 0.83
N LEU A 70 -23.06 -13.80 0.14
CA LEU A 70 -22.66 -12.53 -0.45
C LEU A 70 -22.29 -11.52 0.64
N VAL A 71 -23.11 -11.40 1.69
CA VAL A 71 -22.81 -10.52 2.84
C VAL A 71 -21.49 -10.90 3.50
N ALA A 72 -21.24 -12.21 3.68
CA ALA A 72 -19.98 -12.69 4.23
C ALA A 72 -18.78 -12.37 3.32
N ALA A 73 -18.93 -12.55 2.00
CA ALA A 73 -17.89 -12.23 1.03
C ALA A 73 -17.57 -10.72 1.00
N VAL A 74 -18.60 -9.88 1.02
CA VAL A 74 -18.45 -8.41 1.11
C VAL A 74 -17.70 -8.00 2.36
N ARG A 75 -18.03 -8.58 3.53
CA ARG A 75 -17.32 -8.28 4.78
C ARG A 75 -15.85 -8.67 4.72
N LEU A 76 -15.53 -9.84 4.16
CA LEU A 76 -14.13 -10.29 4.04
C LEU A 76 -13.33 -9.39 3.10
N LEU A 77 -13.94 -8.94 2.00
CA LEU A 77 -13.33 -7.96 1.10
C LEU A 77 -13.11 -6.62 1.80
N ASP A 78 -14.07 -6.12 2.57
CA ASP A 78 -13.94 -4.90 3.35
C ASP A 78 -12.75 -4.96 4.33
N GLU A 79 -12.64 -6.05 5.09
CA GLU A 79 -11.53 -6.27 6.02
C GLU A 79 -10.16 -6.21 5.32
N ASP A 80 -10.02 -6.85 4.16
CA ASP A 80 -8.77 -6.87 3.40
C ASP A 80 -8.43 -5.49 2.79
N LEU A 81 -9.43 -4.76 2.28
CA LEU A 81 -9.25 -3.39 1.75
C LEU A 81 -8.89 -2.39 2.87
N LEU A 82 -9.58 -2.43 4.02
CA LEU A 82 -9.27 -1.57 5.17
C LEU A 82 -7.89 -1.86 5.74
N LYS A 83 -7.47 -3.14 5.73
CA LYS A 83 -6.11 -3.53 6.10
C LYS A 83 -5.09 -2.92 5.14
N ALA A 84 -5.29 -3.02 3.82
CA ALA A 84 -4.40 -2.40 2.84
C ALA A 84 -4.32 -0.87 3.02
N ASN A 85 -5.47 -0.21 3.23
CA ASN A 85 -5.54 1.22 3.54
C ASN A 85 -4.73 1.58 4.80
N THR A 86 -4.89 0.79 5.86
CA THR A 86 -4.19 1.00 7.14
C THR A 86 -2.69 0.82 6.98
N VAL A 87 -2.24 -0.22 6.27
CA VAL A 87 -0.82 -0.48 6.00
C VAL A 87 -0.19 0.72 5.28
N LEU A 88 -0.82 1.24 4.23
CA LEU A 88 -0.34 2.43 3.51
C LEU A 88 -0.28 3.67 4.40
N HIS A 89 -1.36 3.93 5.14
CA HIS A 89 -1.43 5.11 6.00
C HIS A 89 -0.38 5.06 7.13
N SER A 90 -0.20 3.89 7.74
CA SER A 90 0.81 3.64 8.76
C SER A 90 2.23 3.76 8.19
N ALA A 91 2.48 3.24 6.99
CA ALA A 91 3.79 3.34 6.37
C ALA A 91 4.17 4.79 6.10
N ARG A 92 3.24 5.59 5.57
CA ARG A 92 3.46 7.02 5.39
C ARG A 92 3.71 7.75 6.71
N THR A 93 3.00 7.39 7.77
CA THR A 93 3.07 8.10 9.06
C THR A 93 4.31 7.73 9.87
N PHE A 94 4.73 6.46 9.83
CA PHE A 94 5.71 5.91 10.76
C PHE A 94 7.00 5.42 10.11
N ILE A 95 6.98 5.11 8.81
CA ILE A 95 8.14 4.57 8.09
C ILE A 95 8.77 5.66 7.22
N ASN A 96 8.03 6.19 6.25
CA ASN A 96 8.52 7.24 5.37
C ASN A 96 7.38 8.14 4.87
N MET A 97 7.43 9.43 5.23
CA MET A 97 6.42 10.44 4.86
C MET A 97 6.31 10.73 3.37
N GLU A 98 7.32 10.32 2.58
CA GLU A 98 7.34 10.42 1.13
C GLU A 98 6.49 9.33 0.47
N ILE A 99 6.06 8.29 1.19
CA ILE A 99 5.15 7.28 0.65
C ILE A 99 3.87 7.97 0.16
N TYR A 100 3.50 7.70 -1.09
CA TYR A 100 2.38 8.35 -1.75
C TYR A 100 1.08 8.16 -0.98
N ASN A 101 0.34 9.26 -0.81
CA ASN A 101 -0.93 9.25 -0.10
C ASN A 101 -2.07 9.00 -1.07
N THR A 102 -2.71 7.83 -0.96
CA THR A 102 -3.90 7.47 -1.73
C THR A 102 -5.08 7.17 -0.82
N TYR A 103 -6.29 7.41 -1.33
CA TYR A 103 -7.56 7.00 -0.73
C TYR A 103 -8.21 5.82 -1.46
N PHE A 104 -7.54 5.21 -2.44
CA PHE A 104 -8.12 4.18 -3.31
C PHE A 104 -8.82 3.07 -2.55
N PHE A 105 -8.15 2.45 -1.57
CA PHE A 105 -8.74 1.35 -0.80
C PHE A 105 -9.94 1.79 0.04
N LEU A 106 -9.90 3.00 0.61
CA LEU A 106 -11.04 3.57 1.31
C LEU A 106 -12.21 3.86 0.35
N ASP A 107 -11.92 4.41 -0.83
CA ASP A 107 -12.95 4.63 -1.85
C ASP A 107 -13.50 3.31 -2.40
N ALA A 108 -12.69 2.25 -2.48
CA ALA A 108 -13.12 0.89 -2.81
C ALA A 108 -14.12 0.36 -1.77
N THR A 109 -13.84 0.52 -0.47
CA THR A 109 -14.77 0.12 0.60
C THR A 109 -16.11 0.85 0.55
N ASN A 110 -16.13 2.11 0.08
CA ASN A 110 -17.37 2.87 -0.04
C ASN A 110 -18.34 2.26 -1.07
N PHE A 111 -17.84 1.56 -2.11
CA PHE A 111 -18.71 0.86 -3.05
C PHE A 111 -19.43 -0.33 -2.41
N LEU A 112 -18.78 -1.02 -1.47
CA LEU A 112 -19.35 -2.21 -0.81
C LEU A 112 -20.63 -1.87 -0.03
N TYR A 113 -20.65 -0.72 0.63
CA TYR A 113 -21.76 -0.27 1.48
C TYR A 113 -22.70 0.74 0.81
N GLY A 114 -22.53 0.96 -0.49
CA GLY A 114 -23.31 1.92 -1.24
C GLY A 114 -22.79 3.34 -1.11
N ILE A 115 -22.87 4.07 -2.22
CA ILE A 115 -22.26 5.38 -2.35
C ILE A 115 -23.14 6.32 -3.13
N THR A 116 -23.18 7.57 -2.69
CA THR A 116 -23.81 8.67 -3.43
C THR A 116 -22.74 9.73 -3.70
N SER A 117 -22.47 9.98 -4.96
CA SER A 117 -21.61 11.07 -5.40
C SER A 117 -22.47 12.18 -5.97
N SER A 118 -22.27 13.40 -5.48
CA SER A 118 -22.86 14.63 -6.02
C SER A 118 -21.75 15.56 -6.49
N GLY A 119 -21.86 16.06 -7.72
CA GLY A 119 -20.83 16.86 -8.36
C GLY A 119 -20.95 16.85 -9.88
N GLU A 120 -19.84 17.10 -10.58
CA GLU A 120 -19.78 17.07 -12.05
C GLU A 120 -20.24 15.73 -12.63
N PHE A 121 -19.96 14.64 -11.91
CA PHE A 121 -20.45 13.30 -12.24
C PHE A 121 -21.24 12.74 -11.06
N THR A 122 -22.57 12.72 -11.20
CA THR A 122 -23.50 12.30 -10.14
C THR A 122 -23.92 10.84 -10.37
N PHE A 123 -23.77 10.02 -9.34
CA PHE A 123 -24.25 8.64 -9.34
C PHE A 123 -24.66 8.21 -7.95
N LYS A 124 -25.54 7.21 -7.91
CA LYS A 124 -25.95 6.54 -6.69
C LYS A 124 -25.87 5.05 -6.93
N LEU A 125 -25.15 4.37 -6.06
CA LEU A 125 -25.06 2.91 -6.03
C LEU A 125 -25.59 2.43 -4.68
N PRO A 126 -26.47 1.43 -4.68
CA PRO A 126 -26.79 0.73 -3.45
C PRO A 126 -25.60 -0.10 -2.94
N PRO A 127 -25.66 -0.60 -1.70
CA PRO A 127 -24.72 -1.63 -1.23
C PRO A 127 -24.74 -2.86 -2.14
N ILE A 128 -23.57 -3.50 -2.32
CA ILE A 128 -23.42 -4.69 -3.18
C ILE A 128 -24.31 -5.85 -2.75
N SER A 129 -24.64 -5.95 -1.46
CA SER A 129 -25.48 -7.01 -0.91
C SER A 129 -26.93 -6.57 -0.67
N GLU A 130 -27.40 -5.46 -1.27
CA GLU A 130 -28.74 -4.91 -0.98
C GLU A 130 -29.87 -5.86 -1.40
N ASP A 131 -29.76 -6.45 -2.59
CA ASP A 131 -30.77 -7.33 -3.19
C ASP A 131 -30.37 -8.81 -3.18
N GLY A 132 -29.30 -9.15 -2.44
CA GLY A 132 -28.83 -10.51 -2.21
C GLY A 132 -28.10 -11.15 -3.40
N HIS A 133 -27.81 -10.44 -4.48
CA HIS A 133 -27.06 -11.02 -5.61
C HIS A 133 -26.21 -9.97 -6.32
N LEU A 134 -25.18 -10.40 -7.05
CA LEU A 134 -24.31 -9.47 -7.79
C LEU A 134 -24.96 -9.02 -9.11
N GLY A 135 -25.33 -7.74 -9.18
CA GLY A 135 -25.81 -7.10 -10.40
C GLY A 135 -24.70 -6.76 -11.39
N GLU A 136 -25.04 -6.51 -12.66
CA GLU A 136 -24.08 -6.21 -13.72
C GLU A 136 -23.15 -5.03 -13.40
N LYS A 137 -23.69 -3.98 -12.77
CA LYS A 137 -22.91 -2.80 -12.38
C LYS A 137 -21.92 -3.10 -11.26
N GLU A 138 -22.31 -3.93 -10.29
CA GLU A 138 -21.46 -4.30 -9.16
C GLU A 138 -20.33 -5.22 -9.63
N ILE A 139 -20.64 -6.15 -10.55
CA ILE A 139 -19.66 -6.97 -11.24
C ILE A 139 -18.63 -6.08 -11.95
N ALA A 140 -19.07 -5.11 -12.75
CA ALA A 140 -18.15 -4.23 -13.48
C ALA A 140 -17.26 -3.39 -12.53
N ILE A 141 -17.80 -2.93 -11.40
CA ILE A 141 -17.01 -2.23 -10.38
C ILE A 141 -15.99 -3.17 -9.73
N LEU A 142 -16.40 -4.38 -9.35
CA LEU A 142 -15.52 -5.38 -8.77
C LEU A 142 -14.39 -5.76 -9.74
N GLU A 143 -14.70 -6.00 -11.01
CA GLU A 143 -13.70 -6.23 -12.07
C GLU A 143 -12.73 -5.05 -12.17
N THR A 144 -13.24 -3.83 -12.19
CA THR A 144 -12.42 -2.61 -12.24
C THR A 144 -11.46 -2.52 -11.04
N LEU A 145 -11.98 -2.75 -9.82
CA LEU A 145 -11.18 -2.74 -8.60
C LEU A 145 -10.11 -3.83 -8.63
N ARG A 146 -10.47 -5.04 -9.07
CA ARG A 146 -9.55 -6.15 -9.25
C ARG A 146 -8.43 -5.79 -10.22
N ASP A 147 -8.76 -5.16 -11.34
CA ASP A 147 -7.77 -4.85 -12.38
C ASP A 147 -6.76 -3.79 -11.91
N TYR A 148 -7.19 -2.77 -11.17
CA TYR A 148 -6.27 -1.83 -10.51
C TYR A 148 -5.36 -2.53 -9.50
N MET A 149 -5.91 -3.42 -8.68
CA MET A 149 -5.14 -4.18 -7.70
C MET A 149 -4.19 -5.19 -8.34
N ASN A 150 -4.60 -5.85 -9.43
CA ASN A 150 -3.74 -6.74 -10.22
C ASN A 150 -2.55 -5.96 -10.79
N GLY A 151 -2.79 -4.80 -11.42
CA GLY A 151 -1.70 -3.95 -11.91
C GLY A 151 -0.73 -3.54 -10.81
N THR A 152 -1.25 -3.23 -9.62
CA THR A 152 -0.43 -2.92 -8.44
C THR A 152 0.38 -4.15 -7.99
N LYS A 153 -0.25 -5.32 -7.88
CA LYS A 153 0.39 -6.56 -7.45
C LYS A 153 1.49 -6.99 -8.43
N GLU A 154 1.20 -6.97 -9.72
CA GLU A 154 2.16 -7.29 -10.78
C GLU A 154 3.37 -6.35 -10.76
N ALA A 155 3.14 -5.06 -10.53
CA ALA A 155 4.23 -4.09 -10.45
C ALA A 155 5.10 -4.23 -9.19
N MET A 156 4.58 -4.86 -8.13
CA MET A 156 5.34 -5.20 -6.92
C MET A 156 5.99 -6.59 -7.00
N TYR A 157 5.68 -7.42 -8.00
CA TYR A 157 6.07 -8.82 -8.04
C TYR A 157 7.52 -9.04 -8.53
N SER A 158 8.18 -10.04 -7.96
CA SER A 158 9.46 -10.56 -8.44
C SER A 158 9.33 -12.03 -8.84
N ASP A 159 9.73 -12.33 -10.08
CA ASP A 159 9.82 -13.70 -10.60
C ASP A 159 10.83 -14.55 -9.80
N GLU A 160 11.84 -13.93 -9.19
CA GLU A 160 12.90 -14.63 -8.45
C GLU A 160 12.40 -15.17 -7.12
N THR A 161 11.64 -14.36 -6.38
CA THR A 161 11.08 -14.72 -5.06
C THR A 161 9.71 -15.38 -5.19
N MET A 162 9.07 -15.26 -6.36
CA MET A 162 7.66 -15.57 -6.57
C MET A 162 6.73 -14.82 -5.60
N GLN A 163 7.16 -13.66 -5.10
CA GLN A 163 6.48 -12.82 -4.12
C GLN A 163 6.76 -11.34 -4.44
N GLU A 164 6.62 -10.44 -3.47
CA GLU A 164 7.09 -9.07 -3.63
C GLU A 164 8.58 -8.99 -4.00
N ASP A 165 8.95 -7.97 -4.76
CA ASP A 165 10.33 -7.64 -5.09
C ASP A 165 11.06 -7.07 -3.86
N PRO A 166 12.02 -7.82 -3.26
CA PRO A 166 12.73 -7.35 -2.07
C PRO A 166 13.67 -6.17 -2.36
N GLU A 167 13.94 -5.86 -3.64
CA GLU A 167 14.76 -4.71 -4.03
C GLU A 167 13.93 -3.46 -4.35
N LEU A 168 12.60 -3.52 -4.16
CA LEU A 168 11.74 -2.38 -4.39
C LEU A 168 12.14 -1.21 -3.48
N THR A 169 12.22 -0.01 -4.04
CA THR A 169 12.53 1.20 -3.28
C THR A 169 11.28 2.02 -3.00
N VAL A 170 11.33 2.93 -2.02
CA VAL A 170 10.24 3.88 -1.75
C VAL A 170 9.85 4.66 -3.00
N ASN A 171 10.82 5.14 -3.79
CA ASN A 171 10.56 5.86 -5.04
C ASN A 171 9.79 4.99 -6.03
N LYS A 172 10.20 3.72 -6.21
CA LYS A 172 9.53 2.81 -7.12
C LYS A 172 8.13 2.44 -6.62
N MET A 173 7.96 2.27 -5.32
CA MET A 173 6.65 2.10 -4.70
C MET A 173 5.75 3.30 -5.00
N ASN A 174 6.24 4.52 -4.85
CA ASN A 174 5.45 5.72 -5.15
C ASN A 174 5.00 5.75 -6.61
N GLU A 175 5.87 5.41 -7.56
CA GLU A 175 5.49 5.29 -8.97
C GLU A 175 4.37 4.26 -9.17
N ILE A 176 4.41 3.12 -8.47
CA ILE A 176 3.36 2.09 -8.52
C ILE A 176 2.04 2.62 -7.98
N LEU A 177 2.07 3.22 -6.79
CA LEU A 177 0.88 3.77 -6.12
C LEU A 177 0.23 4.89 -6.95
N GLU A 178 1.04 5.79 -7.53
CA GLU A 178 0.57 6.86 -8.40
C GLU A 178 -0.04 6.33 -9.70
N THR A 179 0.57 5.29 -10.29
CA THR A 179 0.12 4.72 -11.55
C THR A 179 -1.19 3.95 -11.40
N HIS A 180 -1.29 3.10 -10.38
CA HIS A 180 -2.38 2.13 -10.26
C HIS A 180 -3.44 2.52 -9.24
N LEU A 181 -3.09 3.28 -8.20
CA LEU A 181 -3.96 3.55 -7.06
C LEU A 181 -4.25 5.04 -6.87
N THR A 182 -4.19 5.87 -7.90
CA THR A 182 -4.54 7.30 -7.79
C THR A 182 -6.05 7.58 -7.95
N GLN A 183 -6.83 6.61 -8.43
CA GLN A 183 -8.22 6.85 -8.77
C GLN A 183 -9.08 7.04 -7.52
N ASP A 184 -9.91 8.07 -7.54
CA ASP A 184 -10.97 8.26 -6.56
C ASP A 184 -12.23 7.44 -6.96
N LYS A 185 -13.23 7.44 -6.08
CA LYS A 185 -14.55 6.83 -6.35
C LYS A 185 -15.19 7.25 -7.69
N VAL A 186 -14.97 8.47 -8.18
CA VAL A 186 -15.57 8.91 -9.46
C VAL A 186 -14.79 8.29 -10.62
N GLY A 187 -13.47 8.28 -10.55
CA GLY A 187 -12.58 7.65 -11.52
C GLY A 187 -12.85 6.15 -11.64
N ILE A 188 -12.92 5.44 -10.51
CA ILE A 188 -13.22 3.99 -10.45
C ILE A 188 -14.57 3.71 -11.12
N TYR A 189 -15.62 4.42 -10.72
CA TYR A 189 -16.95 4.18 -11.28
C TYR A 189 -17.04 4.55 -12.76
N ARG A 190 -16.32 5.56 -13.23
CA ARG A 190 -16.30 5.92 -14.65
C ARG A 190 -15.61 4.83 -15.48
N GLU A 191 -14.53 4.25 -14.97
CA GLU A 191 -13.82 3.17 -15.65
C GLU A 191 -14.69 1.93 -15.75
N SER A 192 -15.46 1.60 -14.70
CA SER A 192 -16.35 0.44 -14.69
C SER A 192 -17.56 0.54 -15.63
N LEU A 193 -17.73 1.66 -16.35
CA LEU A 193 -18.78 1.84 -17.35
C LEU A 193 -18.29 1.65 -18.78
N LYS A 194 -16.98 1.44 -18.99
CA LYS A 194 -16.39 1.18 -20.31
C LYS A 194 -16.58 -0.26 -20.73
#